data_AF-V4AKF2-F1
#
_entry.id   AF-V4AKF2-F1
#
_cell.length_a   1.000
_cell.length_b   1.000
_cell.length_c   1.000
_cell.angle_alpha   90.00
_cell.angle_beta   90.00
_cell.angle_gamma   90.00
#
_symmetry.space_group_name_H-M   'P 1'
#
loop_
_entity.id
_entity.type
_entity.pdbx_description
1 polymer ?
#
loop_
_entity_poly.entity_id
_entity_poly.type
_entity_poly.pdbx_seq_one_letter_code
_entity_poly.pdbx_strand_id
1 'polypeptide(L)'
;KCQNEPGSYNCSCPEGSELQGNGLNCGPNIDECATNNGSCEYKCQNEPGSYNCSCPEGSELQGNGLNCGPNIDECATNNGSCEFKCQNEPGSYNCSCPEG
;
A
#
# COMPACT_ATOMS: atom_id res chain seq x y z
N LYS A 1 -16.26 11.07 -13.62
CA LYS A 1 -16.49 12.40 -14.23
C LYS A 1 -16.61 12.25 -15.73
N CYS A 2 -17.57 12.86 -16.41
CA CYS A 2 -17.62 12.83 -17.86
C CYS A 2 -17.52 14.25 -18.44
N GLN A 3 -16.66 14.45 -19.43
CA GLN A 3 -16.42 15.71 -20.12
C GLN A 3 -16.92 15.57 -21.56
N ASN A 4 -17.88 16.41 -21.97
CA ASN A 4 -18.34 16.43 -23.35
C ASN A 4 -17.37 17.22 -24.23
N GLU A 5 -17.00 16.66 -25.36
CA GLU A 5 -16.22 17.30 -26.42
C GLU A 5 -17.10 17.47 -27.69
N PRO A 6 -16.79 18.38 -28.62
CA PRO A 6 -17.58 18.53 -29.85
C PRO A 6 -17.58 17.24 -30.68
N GLY A 7 -18.67 16.48 -30.62
CA GLY A 7 -18.84 15.21 -31.34
C GLY A 7 -18.52 13.94 -30.53
N SER A 8 -18.11 14.05 -29.26
CA SER A 8 -17.79 12.91 -28.39
C SER A 8 -17.99 13.22 -26.91
N TYR A 9 -17.91 12.22 -26.05
CA TYR A 9 -17.83 12.40 -24.60
C TYR A 9 -16.69 11.54 -24.04
N ASN A 10 -15.86 12.14 -23.19
CA ASN A 10 -14.76 11.46 -22.52
C ASN A 10 -15.13 11.30 -21.05
N CYS A 11 -15.50 10.09 -20.66
CA CYS A 11 -15.68 9.75 -19.26
C CYS A 11 -14.35 9.31 -18.65
N SER A 12 -14.11 9.69 -17.40
CA SER A 12 -13.02 9.22 -16.56
C SER A 12 -13.59 8.75 -15.23
N CYS A 13 -13.09 7.64 -14.72
CA CYS A 13 -13.56 7.07 -13.47
C CYS A 13 -12.70 7.58 -12.30
N PRO A 14 -13.29 7.71 -11.09
CA PRO A 14 -12.51 7.98 -9.89
C PRO A 14 -11.49 6.86 -9.64
N GLU A 15 -10.45 7.18 -8.86
CA GLU A 15 -9.40 6.23 -8.47
C GLU A 15 -10.03 4.94 -7.88
N GLY A 16 -9.56 3.78 -8.32
CA GLY A 16 -10.14 2.47 -7.95
C GLY A 16 -11.37 2.04 -8.75
N SER A 17 -11.66 2.66 -9.90
CA SER A 17 -12.77 2.23 -10.77
C SER A 17 -12.46 2.38 -12.25
N GLU A 18 -13.03 1.49 -13.08
CA GLU A 18 -12.82 1.46 -14.53
C GLU A 18 -14.11 1.72 -15.29
N LEU A 19 -14.01 2.28 -16.49
CA LEU A 19 -15.15 2.36 -17.40
C LEU A 19 -15.59 0.95 -17.79
N GLN A 20 -16.83 0.62 -17.46
CA GLN A 20 -17.48 -0.57 -17.98
C GLN A 20 -17.57 -0.46 -19.51
N GLY A 21 -17.76 -1.59 -20.20
CA GLY A 21 -17.77 -1.66 -21.68
C GLY A 21 -18.78 -0.76 -22.39
N ASN A 22 -19.66 -0.07 -21.66
CA ASN A 22 -20.55 0.96 -22.19
C ASN A 22 -19.92 2.37 -22.23
N GLY A 23 -18.71 2.56 -21.71
CA GLY A 23 -17.98 3.83 -21.70
C GLY A 23 -18.64 4.96 -20.89
N LEU A 24 -19.65 4.63 -20.09
CA LEU A 24 -20.52 5.59 -19.40
C LEU A 24 -20.59 5.34 -17.89
N ASN A 25 -20.51 4.09 -17.47
CA ASN A 25 -20.56 3.70 -16.07
C ASN A 25 -19.17 3.30 -15.57
N CYS A 26 -18.85 3.72 -14.36
CA CYS A 26 -17.68 3.23 -13.65
C CYS A 26 -18.05 1.96 -12.89
N GLY A 27 -17.33 0.88 -13.14
CA GLY A 27 -17.42 -0.37 -12.40
C GLY A 27 -16.40 -0.37 -11.27
N PRO A 28 -16.77 -0.86 -10.07
CA PRO A 28 -15.86 -1.00 -8.93
C PRO A 28 -14.85 -2.16 -9.08
N ASN A 29 -14.78 -2.78 -10.25
CA ASN A 29 -14.06 -4.04 -10.48
C ASN A 29 -12.79 -3.81 -11.27
N ILE A 30 -12.03 -2.76 -10.96
CA ILE A 30 -10.61 -2.82 -11.29
C ILE A 30 -10.00 -3.82 -10.31
N ASP A 31 -9.14 -4.70 -10.82
CA ASP A 31 -8.35 -5.58 -9.97
C ASP A 31 -6.96 -4.97 -9.85
N GLU A 32 -6.77 -4.09 -8.86
CA GLU A 32 -5.46 -3.48 -8.61
C GLU A 32 -4.42 -4.54 -8.25
N CYS A 33 -4.86 -5.67 -7.66
CA CYS A 33 -3.98 -6.80 -7.36
C CYS A 33 -3.47 -7.51 -8.62
N ALA A 34 -4.21 -7.47 -9.73
CA ALA A 34 -3.77 -8.04 -11.01
C ALA A 34 -2.56 -7.32 -11.60
N THR A 35 -2.31 -6.06 -11.20
CA THR A 35 -1.15 -5.28 -11.64
C THR A 35 -0.13 -5.14 -10.51
N ASN A 36 1.04 -5.75 -10.66
CA ASN A 36 2.13 -5.65 -9.67
C ASN A 36 1.70 -5.97 -8.22
N ASN A 37 0.74 -6.88 -8.02
CA ASN A 37 0.18 -7.21 -6.69
C ASN A 37 -0.36 -5.97 -5.94
N GLY A 38 -0.91 -4.96 -6.65
CA GLY A 38 -1.33 -3.71 -6.02
C GLY A 38 -0.18 -2.92 -5.38
N SER A 39 1.07 -3.21 -5.75
CA SER A 39 2.28 -2.75 -5.03
C SER A 39 2.38 -3.22 -3.57
N CYS A 40 1.61 -4.23 -3.17
CA CYS A 40 1.70 -4.85 -1.86
C CYS A 40 2.98 -5.69 -1.74
N GLU A 41 3.64 -5.59 -0.59
CA GLU A 41 4.85 -6.37 -0.29
C GLU A 41 4.56 -7.88 -0.16
N TYR A 42 3.46 -8.25 0.48
CA TYR A 42 3.09 -9.64 0.70
C TYR A 42 1.87 -10.07 -0.09
N LYS A 43 0.66 -9.78 0.40
CA LYS A 43 -0.57 -10.28 -0.24
C LYS A 43 -1.58 -9.17 -0.47
N CYS A 44 -1.96 -8.97 -1.74
CA CYS A 44 -3.04 -8.08 -2.11
C CYS A 44 -4.40 -8.79 -2.06
N GLN A 45 -5.41 -8.09 -1.57
CA GLN A 45 -6.80 -8.51 -1.56
C GLN A 45 -7.63 -7.46 -2.29
N ASN A 46 -8.19 -7.85 -3.43
CA ASN A 46 -9.05 -6.98 -4.20
C ASN A 46 -10.43 -6.88 -3.53
N GLU A 47 -10.92 -5.68 -3.33
CA GLU A 47 -12.26 -5.40 -2.83
C GLU A 47 -13.07 -4.61 -3.87
N PRO A 48 -14.41 -4.61 -3.80
CA PRO A 48 -15.19 -3.79 -4.72
C PRO A 48 -14.90 -2.29 -4.50
N GLY A 49 -14.19 -1.67 -5.44
CA GLY A 49 -13.87 -0.25 -5.47
C GLY A 49 -12.57 0.15 -4.74
N SER A 50 -11.79 -0.82 -4.27
CA SER A 50 -10.48 -0.62 -3.64
C SER A 50 -9.74 -1.94 -3.54
N TYR A 51 -8.49 -1.91 -3.13
CA TYR A 51 -7.74 -3.09 -2.70
C TYR A 51 -7.14 -2.84 -1.32
N ASN A 52 -6.79 -3.91 -0.63
CA ASN A 52 -6.07 -3.87 0.62
C ASN A 52 -4.90 -4.83 0.58
N CYS A 53 -3.74 -4.39 1.06
CA CYS A 53 -2.61 -5.26 1.29
C CYS A 53 -2.78 -5.99 2.63
N SER A 54 -2.11 -7.13 2.80
CA SER A 54 -2.10 -7.93 4.02
C SER A 54 -0.70 -8.48 4.23
N CYS A 55 -0.33 -8.64 5.50
CA CYS A 55 1.02 -9.02 5.93
C CYS A 55 1.05 -10.42 6.59
N PRO A 56 2.20 -11.11 6.58
CA PRO A 56 2.35 -12.40 7.24
C PRO A 56 2.22 -12.28 8.77
N GLU A 57 1.97 -13.42 9.43
CA GLU A 57 1.87 -13.47 10.89
C GLU A 57 3.15 -12.91 11.56
N GLY A 58 2.97 -12.04 12.55
CA GLY A 58 4.08 -11.33 13.22
C GLY A 58 4.45 -9.98 12.59
N SER A 59 3.76 -9.56 11.53
CA SER A 59 3.95 -8.27 10.87
C SER A 59 2.63 -7.54 10.61
N GLU A 60 2.69 -6.21 10.55
CA GLU A 60 1.56 -5.32 10.29
C GLU A 60 1.84 -4.41 9.09
N LEU A 61 0.76 -3.90 8.49
CA LEU A 61 0.84 -2.92 7.41
C LEU A 61 1.45 -1.63 7.93
N GLN A 62 2.43 -1.14 7.18
CA GLN A 62 3.05 0.15 7.47
C GLN A 62 2.07 1.29 7.17
N GLY A 63 2.40 2.51 7.60
CA GLY A 63 1.56 3.70 7.36
C GLY A 63 1.32 4.05 5.88
N ASN A 64 2.08 3.44 4.95
CA ASN A 64 1.83 3.55 3.51
C ASN A 64 0.78 2.56 2.98
N GLY A 65 0.33 1.60 3.78
CA GLY A 65 -0.66 0.59 3.40
C GLY A 65 -0.17 -0.43 2.36
N LEU A 66 1.13 -0.44 2.04
CA LEU A 66 1.72 -1.27 0.97
C LEU A 66 2.77 -2.24 1.50
N ASN A 67 3.62 -1.76 2.40
CA ASN A 67 4.71 -2.53 2.97
C ASN A 67 4.28 -3.21 4.27
N CYS A 68 5.02 -4.25 4.66
CA CYS A 68 4.87 -4.97 5.90
C CYS A 68 6.05 -4.65 6.84
N GLY A 69 5.77 -4.47 8.13
CA GLY A 69 6.81 -4.32 9.16
C GLY A 69 6.51 -5.22 10.35
N PRO A 70 7.51 -5.69 11.13
CA PRO A 70 7.26 -6.47 12.31
C PRO A 70 6.39 -5.65 13.26
N ASN A 71 5.46 -6.34 13.92
CA ASN A 71 4.65 -5.74 15.00
C ASN A 71 5.43 -5.68 16.32
N ILE A 72 6.76 -5.66 16.23
CA ILE A 72 7.65 -5.62 17.36
C ILE A 72 8.53 -4.41 17.18
N ASP A 73 8.63 -3.62 18.23
CA ASP A 73 9.66 -2.62 18.35
C ASP A 73 10.90 -3.33 18.90
N GLU A 74 11.82 -3.71 18.03
CA GLU A 74 13.06 -4.35 18.45
C GLU A 74 13.88 -3.40 19.35
N CYS A 75 13.77 -2.09 19.15
CA CYS A 75 14.42 -1.09 19.99
C CYS A 75 13.83 -1.04 21.42
N ALA A 76 12.56 -1.41 21.60
CA ALA A 76 11.94 -1.46 22.92
C ALA A 76 12.55 -2.53 23.84
N THR A 77 13.20 -3.57 23.28
CA THR A 77 13.85 -4.63 24.05
C THR A 77 15.37 -4.52 23.95
N ASN A 78 16.04 -4.23 25.07
CA ASN A 78 17.50 -4.12 25.14
C ASN A 78 18.11 -3.21 24.04
N ASN A 79 17.42 -2.13 23.65
CA ASN A 79 17.83 -1.21 22.58
C ASN A 79 18.09 -1.92 21.24
N GLY A 80 17.36 -2.99 20.91
CA GLY A 80 17.62 -3.79 19.70
C GLY A 80 19.00 -4.46 19.71
N SER A 81 19.64 -4.59 20.87
CA SER A 81 21.07 -4.94 20.99
C SER A 81 22.03 -3.96 20.30
N CYS A 82 21.60 -2.73 20.03
CA CYS A 82 22.45 -1.65 19.54
C CYS A 82 23.32 -1.08 20.68
N GLU A 83 24.58 -0.78 20.39
CA GLU A 83 25.52 -0.16 21.35
C GLU A 83 25.17 1.31 21.65
N PHE A 84 24.68 2.03 20.64
CA PHE A 84 24.38 3.46 20.74
C PHE A 84 22.89 3.73 20.47
N LYS A 85 22.53 4.15 19.26
CA LYS A 85 21.17 4.56 18.93
C LYS A 85 20.48 3.48 18.11
N CYS A 86 19.35 2.98 18.60
CA CYS A 86 18.45 2.13 17.83
C CYS A 86 17.37 3.00 17.17
N GLN A 87 17.14 2.81 15.88
CA GLN A 87 16.01 3.37 15.15
C GLN A 87 15.15 2.21 14.67
N ASN A 88 13.93 2.12 15.19
CA ASN A 88 13.00 1.11 14.75
C ASN A 88 12.56 1.48 13.33
N GLU A 89 12.74 0.56 12.39
CA GLU A 89 12.32 0.73 11.01
C GLU A 89 11.15 -0.22 10.75
N PRO A 90 10.21 0.14 9.88
CA PRO A 90 9.15 -0.78 9.59
C PRO A 90 9.71 -1.89 8.70
N GLY A 91 9.90 -3.07 9.28
CA GLY A 91 10.56 -4.24 8.69
C GLY A 91 11.72 -4.78 9.52
N SER A 92 12.35 -3.93 10.33
CA SER A 92 13.68 -4.15 10.91
C SER A 92 14.00 -3.09 11.96
N TYR A 93 15.22 -3.03 12.45
CA TYR A 93 15.74 -1.87 13.14
C TYR A 93 17.14 -1.56 12.63
N ASN A 94 17.58 -0.32 12.84
CA ASN A 94 18.88 0.15 12.44
C ASN A 94 19.64 0.69 13.65
N CYS A 95 20.90 0.27 13.80
CA CYS A 95 21.79 0.81 14.82
C CYS A 95 22.68 1.90 14.20
N SER A 96 22.65 3.10 14.77
CA SER A 96 23.54 4.19 14.35
C SER A 96 24.48 4.67 15.46
N CYS A 97 25.71 5.01 15.06
CA CYS A 97 26.71 5.59 15.94
C CYS A 97 26.49 7.11 16.09
N PRO A 98 26.85 7.70 17.24
CA PRO A 98 26.86 9.16 17.40
C PRO A 98 27.89 9.79 16.45
N GLU A 99 27.58 10.99 15.93
CA GLU A 99 28.55 11.80 15.21
C GLU A 99 29.69 12.21 16.16
N GLY A 100 30.93 12.01 15.73
CA GLY A 100 32.16 12.23 16.50
C GLY A 100 32.70 13.65 16.40
#